data_AF-A0A1F7X9P3-F1
#
_entry.id   AF-A0A1F7X9P3-F1
#
_cell.length_a   1.000
_cell.length_b   1.000
_cell.length_c   1.000
_cell.angle_alpha   90.00
_cell.angle_beta   90.00
_cell.angle_gamma   90.00
#
_symmetry.space_group_name_H-M   'P 1'
#
loop_
_entity.id
_entity.type
_entity.pdbx_description
1 polymer ?
#
loop_
_entity_poly.entity_id
_entity_poly.type
_entity_poly.pdbx_seq_one_letter_code
_entity_poly.pdbx_strand_id
1 'polypeptide(L)'
;MFRDNEEKPIEEKDFDLRLKSSPDDIQSMYFKLLARERVQRAKARRGRPEPINLEEREGMLTRAKVLADIASQYGVNPLKVEKDWENATKKGRPPIGGAKDD
;
A
#
# COMPACT_ATOMS: atom_id res chain seq x y z
N MET A 1 1.77 -30.21 27.35
CA MET A 1 0.98 -29.28 26.52
C MET A 1 1.83 -28.94 25.32
N PHE A 2 1.43 -29.43 24.15
CA PHE A 2 2.14 -29.22 22.89
C PHE A 2 2.05 -27.75 22.51
N ARG A 3 3.19 -27.11 22.28
CA ARG A 3 3.23 -25.81 21.59
C ARG A 3 2.97 -26.14 20.14
N ASP A 4 1.76 -25.88 19.67
CA ASP A 4 1.45 -25.89 18.25
C ASP A 4 2.33 -24.81 17.60
N ASN A 5 3.50 -25.23 17.12
CA ASN A 5 4.20 -24.49 16.08
C ASN A 5 3.29 -24.59 14.85
N GLU A 6 2.31 -23.70 14.76
CA GLU A 6 1.56 -23.48 13.53
C GLU A 6 2.56 -23.00 12.49
N GLU A 7 3.14 -23.96 11.78
CA GLU A 7 3.94 -23.66 10.61
C GLU A 7 3.04 -22.92 9.62
N LYS A 8 3.44 -21.70 9.28
CA LYS A 8 2.78 -20.95 8.20
C LYS A 8 2.67 -21.86 6.96
N PRO A 9 1.55 -21.81 6.23
CA PRO A 9 1.41 -22.50 4.95
C PRO A 9 2.60 -22.20 4.04
N ILE A 10 2.99 -23.17 3.21
CA ILE A 10 4.17 -23.05 2.31
C ILE A 10 4.09 -21.75 1.48
N GLU A 11 2.89 -21.43 0.97
CA GLU A 11 2.63 -20.23 0.18
C GLU A 11 2.88 -18.91 0.95
N GLU A 12 2.61 -18.90 2.26
CA GLU A 12 2.92 -17.73 3.11
C GLU A 12 4.42 -17.57 3.33
N LYS A 13 5.15 -18.67 3.50
CA LYS A 13 6.61 -18.66 3.62
C LYS A 13 7.24 -18.14 2.32
N ASP A 14 6.74 -18.59 1.17
CA ASP A 14 7.21 -18.16 -0.16
C ASP A 14 6.89 -16.69 -0.45
N PHE A 15 5.73 -16.20 -0.02
CA PHE A 15 5.42 -14.77 -0.08
C PHE A 15 6.37 -13.94 0.77
N ASP A 16 6.59 -14.32 2.03
CA ASP A 16 7.47 -13.60 2.94
C ASP A 16 8.91 -13.54 2.39
N LEU A 17 9.38 -14.61 1.76
CA LEU A 17 10.67 -14.65 1.06
C LEU A 17 10.71 -13.68 -0.13
N ARG A 18 9.71 -13.71 -1.02
CA ARG A 18 9.61 -12.79 -2.17
C ARG A 18 9.56 -11.32 -1.75
N LEU A 19 8.85 -11.01 -0.66
CA LEU A 19 8.78 -9.66 -0.12
C LEU A 19 10.15 -9.22 0.42
N LYS A 20 10.81 -10.06 1.23
CA LYS A 20 12.13 -9.76 1.79
C LYS A 20 13.22 -9.63 0.72
N SER A 21 13.12 -10.38 -0.37
CA SER A 21 14.05 -10.30 -1.49
C SER A 21 13.77 -9.14 -2.45
N SER A 22 12.65 -8.42 -2.27
CA SER A 22 12.32 -7.27 -3.11
C SER A 22 13.16 -6.05 -2.73
N PRO A 23 13.42 -5.11 -3.66
CA PRO A 23 14.07 -3.84 -3.35
C PRO A 23 13.39 -3.05 -2.23
N ASP A 24 14.16 -2.26 -1.47
CA ASP A 24 13.69 -1.50 -0.30
C ASP A 24 12.53 -0.56 -0.64
N ASP A 25 12.54 0.06 -1.81
CA ASP A 25 11.46 0.95 -2.26
C ASP A 25 10.14 0.20 -2.45
N ILE A 26 10.21 -1.02 -2.99
CA ILE A 26 9.04 -1.90 -3.17
C ILE A 26 8.53 -2.35 -1.81
N GLN A 27 9.42 -2.77 -0.90
CA GLN A 27 9.04 -3.14 0.47
C GLN A 27 8.37 -1.95 1.19
N SER A 28 8.96 -0.76 1.09
CA SER A 28 8.43 0.48 1.66
C SER A 28 7.04 0.81 1.12
N MET A 29 6.83 0.72 -0.20
CA MET A 29 5.50 0.91 -0.80
C MET A 29 4.49 -0.13 -0.34
N TYR A 30 4.90 -1.41 -0.28
CA TYR A 30 4.05 -2.48 0.20
C TYR A 30 3.58 -2.22 1.63
N PHE A 31 4.48 -1.86 2.56
CA PHE A 31 4.08 -1.59 3.95
C PHE A 31 3.18 -0.36 4.08
N LYS A 32 3.35 0.66 3.24
CA LYS A 32 2.44 1.83 3.20
C LYS A 32 1.05 1.43 2.73
N LEU A 33 0.94 0.61 1.68
CA LEU A 33 -0.33 0.07 1.20
C LEU A 33 -1.01 -0.78 2.26
N LEU A 34 -0.26 -1.70 2.88
CA LEU A 34 -0.76 -2.57 3.95
C LEU A 34 -1.28 -1.77 5.14
N ALA A 35 -0.57 -0.73 5.56
CA ALA A 35 -1.00 0.15 6.64
C ALA A 35 -2.29 0.90 6.28
N ARG A 36 -2.40 1.44 5.05
CA ARG A 36 -3.62 2.11 4.58
C ARG A 36 -4.82 1.16 4.60
N GLU A 37 -4.65 -0.06 4.09
CA GLU A 37 -5.71 -1.08 4.07
C GLU A 37 -6.16 -1.45 5.49
N ARG A 38 -5.21 -1.72 6.40
CA ARG A 38 -5.52 -2.03 7.81
C ARG A 38 -6.30 -0.90 8.49
N VAL A 39 -5.93 0.35 8.23
CA VAL A 39 -6.66 1.51 8.77
C VAL A 39 -8.06 1.61 8.17
N GLN A 40 -8.24 1.34 6.88
CA GLN A 40 -9.55 1.35 6.23
C GLN A 40 -10.47 0.26 6.79
N ARG A 41 -9.99 -0.99 6.93
CA ARG A 41 -10.75 -2.08 7.55
C ARG A 41 -11.07 -1.81 9.01
N ALA A 42 -10.08 -1.31 9.77
CA ALA A 42 -10.30 -0.94 11.17
C ALA A 42 -11.39 0.15 11.30
N LYS A 43 -11.40 1.16 10.43
CA LYS A 43 -12.48 2.17 10.40
C LYS A 43 -13.85 1.54 10.13
N ALA A 44 -13.93 0.62 9.17
CA ALA A 44 -15.18 -0.09 8.87
C ALA A 44 -15.66 -0.98 10.06
N ARG A 45 -14.73 -1.57 10.81
CA ARG A 45 -15.03 -2.50 11.92
C ARG A 45 -14.87 -1.88 13.32
N ARG A 46 -15.04 -0.55 13.45
CA ARG A 46 -14.99 0.18 14.75
C ARG A 46 -13.71 -0.09 15.55
N GLY A 47 -12.56 -0.08 14.88
CA GLY A 47 -11.23 -0.24 15.47
C GLY A 47 -10.75 -1.69 15.59
N ARG A 48 -11.54 -2.70 15.19
CA ARG A 48 -11.09 -4.09 15.25
C ARG A 48 -10.10 -4.40 14.13
N PRO A 49 -8.94 -5.02 14.44
CA PRO A 49 -8.01 -5.47 13.42
C PRO A 49 -8.63 -6.62 12.63
N GLU A 50 -8.46 -6.58 11.32
CA GLU A 50 -8.90 -7.64 10.40
C GLU A 50 -7.67 -8.18 9.67
N PRO A 51 -7.46 -9.51 9.67
CA PRO A 51 -6.40 -10.10 8.88
C PRO A 51 -6.68 -9.86 7.39
N ILE A 52 -5.60 -9.67 6.65
CA ILE A 52 -5.61 -9.53 5.20
C ILE A 52 -5.11 -10.86 4.65
N ASN A 53 -5.88 -11.47 3.75
CA ASN A 53 -5.55 -12.79 3.25
C ASN A 53 -4.31 -12.75 2.34
N LEU A 54 -3.81 -13.91 1.94
CA LEU A 54 -2.60 -14.00 1.12
C LEU A 54 -2.78 -13.36 -0.26
N GLU A 55 -3.89 -13.65 -0.94
CA GLU A 55 -4.20 -13.13 -2.28
C GLU A 55 -4.21 -11.59 -2.32
N GLU A 56 -4.81 -10.96 -1.32
CA GLU A 56 -4.83 -9.50 -1.17
C GLU A 56 -3.42 -8.95 -0.92
N ARG A 57 -2.60 -9.63 -0.12
CA ARG A 57 -1.20 -9.26 0.10
C ARG A 57 -0.37 -9.38 -1.19
N GLU A 58 -0.58 -10.42 -1.99
CA GLU A 58 0.06 -10.58 -3.29
C GLU A 58 -0.34 -9.48 -4.28
N GLY A 59 -1.64 -9.13 -4.30
CA GLY A 59 -2.14 -7.99 -5.06
C GLY A 59 -1.48 -6.68 -4.65
N MET A 60 -1.32 -6.44 -3.34
CA MET A 60 -0.60 -5.27 -2.82
C MET A 60 0.88 -5.26 -3.20
N LEU A 61 1.57 -6.41 -3.15
CA LEU A 61 2.97 -6.49 -3.57
C LEU A 61 3.12 -6.17 -5.07
N THR A 62 2.21 -6.66 -5.90
CA THR A 62 2.19 -6.33 -7.34
C THR A 62 1.97 -4.83 -7.56
N ARG A 63 1.02 -4.22 -6.84
CA ARG A 63 0.82 -2.75 -6.89
C ARG A 63 2.02 -1.98 -6.39
N ALA A 64 2.67 -2.44 -5.32
CA ALA A 64 3.86 -1.80 -4.76
C ALA A 64 5.01 -1.76 -5.78
N LYS A 65 5.20 -2.82 -6.58
CA LYS A 65 6.17 -2.84 -7.68
C LYS A 65 5.89 -1.74 -8.70
N VAL A 66 4.64 -1.65 -9.19
CA VAL A 66 4.25 -0.62 -10.16
C VAL A 66 4.42 0.79 -9.60
N LEU A 67 4.02 1.02 -8.35
CA LEU A 67 4.14 2.33 -7.70
C LEU A 67 5.60 2.73 -7.44
N ALA A 68 6.46 1.78 -7.06
CA ALA A 68 7.89 2.03 -6.90
C ALA A 68 8.54 2.38 -8.24
N ASP A 69 8.13 1.71 -9.31
CA ASP A 69 8.64 1.98 -10.66
C ASP A 69 8.22 3.37 -11.15
N ILE A 70 6.95 3.75 -10.96
CA ILE A 70 6.46 5.11 -11.21
C ILE A 70 7.24 6.13 -10.36
N ALA A 71 7.47 5.83 -9.09
CA ALA A 71 8.19 6.74 -8.20
C ALA A 71 9.64 6.95 -8.66
N SER A 72 10.30 5.88 -9.10
CA SER A 72 11.65 5.92 -9.67
C SER A 72 11.68 6.69 -10.99
N GLN A 73 10.72 6.44 -11.89
CA GLN A 73 10.66 7.05 -13.21
C GLN A 73 10.39 8.56 -13.17
N TYR A 74 9.48 8.99 -12.30
CA TYR A 74 9.00 10.37 -12.27
C TYR A 74 9.53 11.18 -11.08
N GLY A 75 10.27 10.56 -10.15
CA GLY A 75 10.80 11.22 -8.96
C GLY A 75 9.72 11.72 -7.99
N VAL A 76 8.50 11.18 -8.08
CA VAL A 76 7.34 11.58 -7.25
C VAL A 76 6.84 10.42 -6.42
N ASN A 77 6.30 10.69 -5.24
CA ASN A 77 5.60 9.66 -4.46
C ASN A 77 4.16 9.53 -4.99
N PRO A 78 3.79 8.44 -5.69
CA PRO A 78 2.47 8.32 -6.31
C PRO A 78 1.33 8.30 -5.29
N LEU A 79 1.56 7.79 -4.07
CA LEU A 79 0.56 7.82 -2.99
C LEU A 79 0.27 9.25 -2.51
N LYS A 80 1.27 10.14 -2.58
CA LYS A 80 1.08 11.55 -2.27
C LYS A 80 0.30 12.24 -3.39
N VAL A 81 0.65 11.97 -4.64
CA VAL A 81 -0.06 12.53 -5.82
C VAL A 81 -1.53 12.14 -5.80
N GLU A 82 -1.85 10.88 -5.52
CA GLU A 82 -3.23 10.39 -5.37
C GLU A 82 -3.97 11.18 -4.27
N LYS A 83 -3.37 11.30 -3.08
CA LYS A 83 -3.97 12.04 -1.96
C LYS A 83 -4.16 13.53 -2.27
N ASP A 84 -3.18 14.15 -2.92
CA ASP A 84 -3.25 15.56 -3.30
C ASP A 84 -4.37 15.78 -4.34
N TRP A 85 -4.53 14.85 -5.29
CA TRP A 85 -5.62 14.85 -6.25
C TRP A 85 -7.00 14.67 -5.59
N GLU A 86 -7.16 13.70 -4.69
CA GLU A 86 -8.40 13.48 -3.92
C GLU A 86 -8.78 14.73 -3.09
N ASN A 87 -7.80 15.40 -2.49
CA ASN A 87 -8.03 16.61 -1.70
C ASN A 87 -8.44 17.80 -2.57
N ALA A 88 -7.80 17.97 -3.74
CA ALA A 88 -8.16 19.01 -4.70
C ALA A 88 -9.59 18.81 -5.22
N THR A 89 -9.94 17.58 -5.60
CA THR A 89 -11.24 17.25 -6.19
C THR A 89 -12.39 17.25 -5.17
N LYS A 90 -12.13 17.01 -3.88
CA LYS A 90 -13.15 17.08 -2.80
C LYS A 90 -13.90 18.42 -2.69
N LYS A 91 -13.32 19.52 -3.17
CA LYS A 91 -13.95 20.86 -3.18
C LYS A 91 -14.48 21.27 -4.56
N GLY A 92 -14.53 20.37 -5.52
CA GLY A 92 -15.09 20.63 -6.86
C GLY A 92 -14.21 21.48 -7.79
N ARG A 93 -12.93 21.72 -7.44
CA ARG A 93 -11.96 22.36 -8.34
C ARG A 93 -10.88 21.36 -8.75
N PRO A 94 -10.73 21.04 -10.05
CA PRO A 94 -9.59 20.25 -10.51
C PRO A 94 -8.29 21.00 -10.16
N PRO A 95 -7.18 20.29 -9.86
CA PRO A 95 -5.88 20.91 -9.65
C PRO A 95 -5.30 21.30 -11.01
N ILE A 96 -5.92 22.29 -11.65
CA ILE A 96 -5.32 23.00 -12.76
C ILE A 96 -4.39 24.02 -12.11
N GLY A 97 -3.13 23.98 -12.51
CA GLY A 97 -2.04 24.75 -11.92
C GLY A 97 -2.41 26.21 -11.69
N GLY A 98 -1.76 26.81 -10.69
CA GLY A 98 -1.77 28.25 -10.53
C GLY A 98 -1.27 28.94 -11.80
N ALA A 99 -2.18 29.22 -12.74
CA ALA A 99 -2.16 30.47 -13.44
C ALA A 99 -2.38 31.53 -12.35
N LYS A 100 -1.26 32.04 -11.83
CA LYS A 100 -1.26 33.32 -11.15
C LYS A 100 -1.54 34.35 -12.23
N ASP A 101 -2.77 34.85 -12.27
CA ASP A 101 -2.97 36.22 -12.73
C ASP A 101 -2.60 37.13 -11.54
N ASP A 102 -1.37 37.62 -11.56
CA ASP A 102 -0.95 38.87 -10.91
C ASP A 102 0.29 39.40 -11.64
#